data_AF-A0A7Z0I2R1-F1
#
_entry.id   AF-A0A7Z0I2R1-F1
#
_cell.length_a   1.000
_cell.length_b   1.000
_cell.length_c   1.000
_cell.angle_alpha   90.00
_cell.angle_beta   90.00
_cell.angle_gamma   90.00
#
_symmetry.space_group_name_H-M   'P 1'
#
loop_
_entity.id
_entity.type
_entity.pdbx_description
1 polymer ?
#
loop_
_entity_poly.entity_id
_entity_poly.type
_entity_poly.pdbx_seq_one_letter_code
_entity_poly.pdbx_strand_id
1 'polypeptide(L)'
;MPNVEKQRDRLISLLKELFQLDQPDLDFGFYRIMHAKAGQVTKFLEEDLLGIIRNAFGEVDGARVEKAKAAYEAARKQAEEFGAPDPDAAPKVKEAKAAWDAAKDSGSNEGDVYDHLYRFFERYYDNGDFMSRRYFARETDGKAAPYAVPYDGREVYLHWANRDQYYIKTSEYLTNFTFDPTQAKEFKDKHGALFEQKPLKVHCRIVSASEGEHNNVKTSEQTERYFIIHEPEPVKIETGDTGEPELVIQFQYRPDPEKTGQEGTWRKTRLAEAAAKVKALLPKLDGAGDYVTALMTPAPTEAEKDRTLLEKYLTQYTGRNTMDYFIHKDLGGFLRRELDFYIKNEVMRLDDIESADAPRVEAYLAKVKVLRRIAQHLIDFLAQLEDFQKRLWLKKKFVVDTQYCITLDRIPEEFYPEIAANEAQREEWVRLFAIDVLDEYTAPLTTDFLQRNSALLLDTRFFDAQFREGLLAEIEAIEAETVGVLMNTENFQGLSLVF
;
A
#
# COMPACT_ATOMS: atom_id res chain seq x y z
N MET A 1 28.38 12.44 -19.78
CA MET A 1 27.49 11.38 -20.31
C MET A 1 27.28 10.22 -19.33
N PRO A 2 28.30 9.49 -18.81
CA PRO A 2 28.06 8.35 -17.90
C PRO A 2 27.41 8.69 -16.54
N ASN A 3 27.42 9.97 -16.12
CA ASN A 3 26.76 10.40 -14.88
C ASN A 3 25.25 10.64 -15.04
N VAL A 4 24.81 11.10 -16.21
CA VAL A 4 23.39 11.45 -16.46
C VAL A 4 22.54 10.18 -16.58
N GLU A 5 23.03 9.16 -17.28
CA GLU A 5 22.36 7.85 -17.35
C GLU A 5 22.22 7.23 -15.95
N LYS A 6 23.26 7.32 -15.12
CA LYS A 6 23.21 6.85 -13.73
C LYS A 6 22.18 7.61 -12.89
N GLN A 7 22.10 8.94 -13.02
CA GLN A 7 21.10 9.75 -12.32
C GLN A 7 19.68 9.43 -12.78
N ARG A 8 19.50 9.22 -14.09
CA ARG A 8 18.24 8.78 -14.68
C ARG A 8 17.81 7.42 -14.15
N ASP A 9 18.69 6.43 -14.18
CA ASP A 9 18.36 5.07 -13.76
C ASP A 9 18.02 5.04 -12.26
N ARG A 10 18.69 5.86 -11.44
CA ARG A 10 18.32 6.05 -10.03
C ARG A 10 16.91 6.63 -9.84
N LEU A 11 16.54 7.65 -10.62
CA LEU A 11 15.19 8.20 -10.59
C LEU A 11 14.15 7.15 -11.02
N ILE A 12 14.41 6.41 -12.11
CA ILE A 12 13.50 5.37 -12.59
C ILE A 12 13.31 4.28 -11.54
N SER A 13 14.38 3.83 -10.87
CA SER A 13 14.28 2.86 -9.79
C SER A 13 13.42 3.37 -8.63
N LEU A 14 13.63 4.62 -8.19
CA LEU A 14 12.81 5.24 -7.15
C LEU A 14 11.34 5.36 -7.57
N LEU A 15 11.08 5.75 -8.83
CA LEU A 15 9.70 5.83 -9.34
C LEU A 15 9.05 4.44 -9.40
N LYS A 16 9.78 3.39 -9.80
CA LYS A 16 9.27 2.01 -9.76
C LYS A 16 8.89 1.59 -8.34
N GLU A 17 9.68 1.96 -7.33
CA GLU A 17 9.38 1.72 -5.92
C GLU A 17 8.16 2.53 -5.43
N LEU A 18 8.10 3.83 -5.75
CA LEU A 18 6.97 4.73 -5.43
C LEU A 18 5.64 4.24 -5.98
N PHE A 19 5.66 3.71 -7.20
CA PHE A 19 4.50 3.11 -7.85
C PHE A 19 4.27 1.64 -7.48
N GLN A 20 5.13 1.09 -6.60
CA GLN A 20 5.11 -0.29 -6.14
C GLN A 20 5.09 -1.29 -7.32
N LEU A 21 5.75 -0.93 -8.43
CA LEU A 21 5.90 -1.75 -9.64
C LEU A 21 6.95 -2.84 -9.46
N ASP A 22 7.83 -2.68 -8.47
CA ASP A 22 8.85 -3.64 -8.06
C ASP A 22 8.29 -4.78 -7.20
N GLN A 23 7.01 -4.68 -6.78
CA GLN A 23 6.29 -5.70 -6.03
C GLN A 23 5.16 -6.31 -6.88
N PRO A 24 5.47 -6.98 -8.02
CA PRO A 24 4.47 -7.53 -8.96
C PRO A 24 3.58 -8.61 -8.34
N ASP A 25 3.96 -9.08 -7.16
CA ASP A 25 3.28 -10.15 -6.47
C ASP A 25 2.13 -9.64 -5.60
N LEU A 26 2.02 -8.36 -5.25
CA LEU A 26 0.87 -7.89 -4.47
C LEU A 26 -0.42 -7.87 -5.31
N ASP A 27 -0.98 -8.98 -5.79
CA ASP A 27 -2.16 -8.99 -6.69
C ASP A 27 -3.51 -8.99 -5.94
N PHE A 28 -3.74 -8.00 -5.07
CA PHE A 28 -5.01 -7.86 -4.34
C PHE A 28 -5.53 -6.41 -4.28
N GLY A 29 -6.86 -6.24 -4.28
CA GLY A 29 -7.50 -4.94 -4.17
C GLY A 29 -7.03 -3.94 -5.24
N PHE A 30 -6.52 -2.78 -4.80
CA PHE A 30 -6.02 -1.71 -5.67
C PHE A 30 -4.82 -2.14 -6.52
N TYR A 31 -3.94 -2.99 -5.99
CA TYR A 31 -2.74 -3.41 -6.69
C TYR A 31 -3.01 -4.21 -7.96
N ARG A 32 -4.15 -4.91 -8.05
CA ARG A 32 -4.57 -5.58 -9.30
C ARG A 32 -4.73 -4.58 -10.45
N ILE A 33 -5.28 -3.41 -10.14
CA ILE A 33 -5.47 -2.32 -11.11
C ILE A 33 -4.11 -1.70 -11.46
N MET A 34 -3.23 -1.55 -10.47
CA MET A 34 -1.86 -1.09 -10.70
C MET A 34 -1.08 -2.04 -11.60
N HIS A 35 -1.11 -3.34 -11.35
CA HIS A 35 -0.45 -4.34 -12.19
C HIS A 35 -1.06 -4.39 -13.59
N ALA A 36 -2.39 -4.28 -13.72
CA ALA A 36 -3.05 -4.19 -15.03
C ALA A 36 -2.59 -2.97 -15.84
N LYS A 37 -2.23 -1.87 -15.16
CA LYS A 37 -1.69 -0.66 -15.78
C LYS A 37 -0.16 -0.57 -15.74
N ALA A 38 0.54 -1.52 -15.11
CA ALA A 38 1.98 -1.44 -14.87
C ALA A 38 2.75 -1.24 -16.17
N GLY A 39 2.36 -1.91 -17.27
CA GLY A 39 2.97 -1.69 -18.58
C GLY A 39 2.82 -0.26 -19.10
N GLN A 40 1.68 0.40 -18.85
CA GLN A 40 1.48 1.81 -19.22
C GLN A 40 2.32 2.73 -18.34
N VAL A 41 2.44 2.43 -17.04
CA VAL A 41 3.28 3.21 -16.10
C VAL A 41 4.75 3.06 -16.46
N THR A 42 5.24 1.84 -16.67
CA THR A 42 6.62 1.58 -17.08
C THR A 42 6.93 2.27 -18.40
N LYS A 43 6.03 2.20 -19.39
CA LYS A 43 6.20 2.91 -20.66
C LYS A 43 6.27 4.43 -20.46
N PHE A 44 5.40 4.98 -19.62
CA PHE A 44 5.45 6.41 -19.30
C PHE A 44 6.78 6.81 -18.64
N LEU A 45 7.28 6.01 -17.69
CA LEU A 45 8.52 6.27 -16.98
C LEU A 45 9.77 6.12 -17.85
N GLU A 46 9.78 5.12 -18.74
CA GLU A 46 10.96 4.76 -19.53
C GLU A 46 10.99 5.41 -20.92
N GLU A 47 9.83 5.78 -21.48
CA GLU A 47 9.75 6.38 -22.83
C GLU A 47 9.23 7.82 -22.77
N ASP A 48 8.03 8.05 -22.22
CA ASP A 48 7.37 9.36 -22.30
C ASP A 48 8.09 10.42 -21.47
N LEU A 49 8.51 10.08 -20.24
CA LEU A 49 9.28 10.95 -19.35
C LEU A 49 10.60 11.36 -20.00
N LEU A 50 11.27 10.43 -20.69
CA LEU A 50 12.49 10.72 -21.45
C LEU A 50 12.20 11.65 -22.62
N GLY A 51 11.09 11.43 -23.33
CA GLY A 51 10.64 12.34 -24.39
C GLY A 51 10.39 13.75 -23.87
N ILE A 52 9.72 13.90 -22.72
CA ILE A 52 9.44 15.21 -22.11
C ILE A 52 10.74 15.92 -21.74
N ILE A 53 11.70 15.22 -21.13
CA ILE A 53 12.97 15.80 -20.70
C ILE A 53 13.87 16.14 -21.89
N ARG A 54 13.96 15.26 -22.88
CA ARG A 54 14.71 15.51 -24.12
C ARG A 54 14.12 16.63 -24.95
N ASN A 55 12.79 16.75 -25.04
CA ASN A 55 12.18 17.88 -25.74
C ASN A 55 12.42 19.20 -24.99
N ALA A 56 12.49 19.14 -23.66
CA ALA A 56 12.72 20.31 -22.82
C ALA A 56 14.17 20.83 -22.86
N PHE A 57 15.16 19.93 -22.97
CA PHE A 57 16.59 20.30 -23.00
C PHE A 57 17.24 20.13 -24.38
N GLY A 58 16.94 19.06 -25.10
CA GLY A 58 17.66 18.63 -26.32
C GLY A 58 17.50 19.54 -27.54
N GLU A 59 16.31 20.06 -27.84
CA GLU A 59 16.12 20.94 -29.01
C GLU A 59 16.70 22.35 -28.76
N VAL A 60 16.57 22.85 -27.54
CA VAL A 60 17.02 24.20 -27.15
C VAL A 60 18.54 24.24 -26.98
N ASP A 61 19.13 23.20 -26.37
CA ASP A 61 20.57 23.14 -26.14
C ASP A 61 21.34 22.79 -27.42
N GLY A 62 20.86 21.87 -28.26
CA GLY A 62 21.54 21.50 -29.51
C GLY A 62 21.69 22.68 -30.48
N ALA A 63 20.61 23.43 -30.69
CA ALA A 63 20.64 24.62 -31.54
C ALA A 63 21.50 25.75 -30.94
N ARG A 64 21.49 25.91 -29.61
CA ARG A 64 22.32 26.91 -28.90
C ARG A 64 23.80 26.56 -28.94
N VAL A 65 24.16 25.27 -28.78
CA VAL A 65 25.54 24.77 -28.85
C VAL A 65 26.08 24.92 -30.27
N GLU A 66 25.32 24.53 -31.30
CA GLU A 66 25.76 24.69 -32.69
C GLU A 66 25.90 26.16 -33.10
N LYS A 67 24.98 27.03 -32.66
CA LYS A 67 25.10 28.48 -32.88
C LYS A 67 26.31 29.08 -32.16
N ALA A 68 26.57 28.67 -30.91
CA ALA A 68 27.74 29.12 -30.16
C ALA A 68 29.05 28.59 -30.75
N LYS A 69 29.06 27.36 -31.26
CA LYS A 69 30.17 26.76 -32.00
C LYS A 69 30.45 27.51 -33.31
N ALA A 70 29.41 27.80 -34.10
CA ALA A 70 29.54 28.57 -35.33
C ALA A 70 30.06 29.99 -35.05
N ALA A 71 29.63 30.63 -33.95
CA ALA A 71 30.15 31.93 -33.52
C ALA A 71 31.63 31.87 -33.10
N TYR A 72 32.04 30.81 -32.40
CA TYR A 72 33.45 30.56 -32.05
C TYR A 72 34.32 30.32 -33.30
N GLU A 73 33.87 29.48 -34.23
CA GLU A 73 34.58 29.20 -35.49
C GLU A 73 34.69 30.46 -36.37
N ALA A 74 33.63 31.28 -36.44
CA ALA A 74 33.65 32.55 -37.15
C ALA A 74 34.60 33.57 -36.51
N ALA A 75 34.59 33.69 -35.18
CA ALA A 75 35.49 34.58 -34.45
C ALA A 75 36.96 34.16 -34.62
N ARG A 76 37.23 32.86 -34.61
CA ARG A 76 38.57 32.30 -34.82
C ARG A 76 39.07 32.53 -36.25
N LYS A 77 38.23 32.27 -37.25
CA LYS A 77 38.57 32.52 -38.66
C LYS A 77 38.85 34.00 -38.93
N GLN A 78 38.10 34.90 -38.31
CA GLN A 78 38.37 36.33 -38.38
C GLN A 78 39.69 36.70 -37.70
N ALA A 79 40.05 36.09 -36.56
CA ALA A 79 41.36 36.33 -35.94
C ALA A 79 42.54 35.82 -36.81
N GLU A 80 42.35 34.69 -37.51
CA GLU A 80 43.32 34.13 -38.47
C GLU A 80 43.51 35.04 -39.70
N GLU A 81 42.43 35.55 -40.28
CA GLU A 81 42.47 36.44 -41.47
C GLU A 81 43.13 37.81 -41.17
N PHE A 82 43.06 38.28 -39.93
CA PHE A 82 43.70 39.53 -39.50
C PHE A 82 45.16 39.35 -39.04
N GLY A 83 45.73 38.15 -39.19
CA GLY A 83 47.15 37.88 -38.94
C GLY A 83 47.53 37.80 -37.46
N ALA A 84 46.60 37.42 -36.58
CA ALA A 84 46.91 37.21 -35.16
C ALA A 84 47.96 36.08 -34.99
N PRO A 85 49.05 36.29 -34.21
CA PRO A 85 50.07 35.26 -33.97
C PRO A 85 49.53 34.02 -33.25
N ASP A 86 48.48 34.21 -32.45
CA ASP A 86 47.70 33.16 -31.78
C ASP A 86 46.20 33.51 -31.87
N PRO A 87 45.45 32.88 -32.78
CA PRO A 87 44.02 33.12 -32.97
C PRO A 87 43.17 32.85 -31.72
N ASP A 88 43.56 31.88 -30.88
CA ASP A 88 42.82 31.49 -29.68
C ASP A 88 43.09 32.44 -28.49
N ALA A 89 44.16 33.24 -28.55
CA ALA A 89 44.48 34.24 -27.54
C ALA A 89 43.67 35.54 -27.68
N ALA A 90 43.04 35.76 -28.85
CA ALA A 90 42.29 36.98 -29.15
C ALA A 90 41.09 37.17 -28.20
N PRO A 91 40.82 38.39 -27.68
CA PRO A 91 39.76 38.63 -26.70
C PRO A 91 38.38 38.13 -27.15
N LYS A 92 38.01 38.37 -28.41
CA LYS A 92 36.72 37.92 -28.98
C LYS A 92 36.63 36.40 -29.14
N VAL A 93 37.76 35.73 -29.40
CA VAL A 93 37.81 34.27 -29.54
C VAL A 93 37.71 33.62 -28.16
N LYS A 94 38.33 34.22 -27.13
CA LYS A 94 38.17 33.79 -25.73
C LYS A 94 36.74 33.95 -25.22
N GLU A 95 36.08 35.07 -25.50
CA GLU A 95 34.65 35.25 -25.17
C GLU A 95 33.76 34.24 -25.89
N ALA A 96 33.97 34.05 -27.20
CA ALA A 96 33.18 33.09 -27.97
C ALA A 96 33.44 31.64 -27.55
N LYS A 97 34.67 31.31 -27.15
CA LYS A 97 35.05 30.01 -26.59
C LYS A 97 34.42 29.78 -25.23
N ALA A 98 34.45 30.77 -24.33
CA ALA A 98 33.78 30.70 -23.04
C ALA A 98 32.26 30.54 -23.20
N ALA A 99 31.65 31.24 -24.16
CA ALA A 99 30.23 31.09 -24.48
C ALA A 99 29.88 29.71 -25.07
N TRP A 100 30.78 29.13 -25.88
CA TRP A 100 30.62 27.76 -26.41
C TRP A 100 30.83 26.68 -25.34
N ASP A 101 31.84 26.84 -24.48
CA ASP A 101 32.09 25.93 -23.36
C ASP A 101 30.95 25.99 -22.34
N ALA A 102 30.42 27.18 -22.03
CA ALA A 102 29.23 27.34 -21.19
C ALA A 102 27.96 26.73 -21.84
N ALA A 103 27.84 26.79 -23.16
CA ALA A 103 26.76 26.12 -23.89
C ALA A 103 26.91 24.59 -23.88
N LYS A 104 28.15 24.06 -23.94
CA LYS A 104 28.44 22.62 -23.82
C LYS A 104 28.11 22.04 -22.46
N ASP A 105 28.29 22.83 -21.40
CA ASP A 105 27.96 22.42 -20.03
C ASP A 105 26.44 22.28 -19.78
N SER A 106 25.60 22.58 -20.77
CA SER A 106 24.14 22.40 -20.67
C SER A 106 23.70 20.94 -20.48
N GLY A 107 24.54 19.96 -20.87
CA GLY A 107 24.34 18.54 -20.52
C GLY A 107 24.36 18.25 -19.01
N SER A 108 24.85 19.19 -18.20
CA SER A 108 24.70 19.18 -16.73
C SER A 108 23.27 19.48 -16.28
N ASN A 109 22.49 20.21 -17.07
CA ASN A 109 21.14 20.64 -16.67
C ASN A 109 20.15 19.47 -16.64
N GLU A 110 20.28 18.51 -17.55
CA GLU A 110 19.44 17.29 -17.56
C GLU A 110 19.73 16.43 -16.32
N GLY A 111 21.01 16.16 -16.04
CA GLY A 111 21.45 15.41 -14.86
C GLY A 111 20.98 16.03 -13.55
N ASP A 112 21.07 17.36 -13.45
CA ASP A 112 20.57 18.12 -12.31
C ASP A 112 19.05 17.98 -12.13
N VAL A 113 18.26 17.97 -13.21
CA VAL A 113 16.81 17.76 -13.11
C VAL A 113 16.50 16.37 -12.59
N TYR A 114 17.18 15.32 -13.08
CA TYR A 114 17.00 13.97 -12.54
C TYR A 114 17.34 13.90 -11.05
N ASP A 115 18.47 14.48 -10.64
CA ASP A 115 18.90 14.49 -9.25
C ASP A 115 17.93 15.28 -8.35
N HIS A 116 17.44 16.44 -8.81
CA HIS A 116 16.44 17.21 -8.06
C HIS A 116 15.10 16.49 -7.93
N LEU A 117 14.62 15.82 -9.00
CA LEU A 117 13.41 15.00 -8.95
C LEU A 117 13.59 13.84 -7.97
N TYR A 118 14.72 13.13 -8.06
CA TYR A 118 15.03 12.02 -7.16
C TYR A 118 15.00 12.47 -5.70
N ARG A 119 15.76 13.53 -5.36
CA ARG A 119 15.85 14.05 -3.98
C ARG A 119 14.50 14.55 -3.47
N PHE A 120 13.68 15.14 -4.34
CA PHE A 120 12.36 15.60 -3.98
C PHE A 120 11.47 14.40 -3.58
N PHE A 121 11.30 13.41 -4.45
CA PHE A 121 10.41 12.30 -4.16
C PHE A 121 10.94 11.37 -3.05
N GLU A 122 12.25 11.10 -3.01
CA GLU A 122 12.89 10.31 -1.94
C GLU A 122 12.65 10.94 -0.55
N ARG A 123 12.65 12.27 -0.47
CA ARG A 123 12.46 12.97 0.80
C ARG A 123 11.09 12.72 1.41
N TYR A 124 10.05 12.71 0.58
CA TYR A 124 8.66 12.65 1.02
C TYR A 124 8.10 11.24 0.98
N TYR A 125 8.90 10.24 0.63
CA TYR A 125 8.49 8.84 0.54
C TYR A 125 9.28 7.97 1.51
N ASP A 126 8.59 7.03 2.15
CA ASP A 126 9.18 6.05 3.06
C ASP A 126 8.37 4.76 3.09
N ASN A 127 8.93 3.67 2.58
CA ASN A 127 8.34 2.32 2.69
C ASN A 127 6.85 2.24 2.31
N GLY A 128 6.41 3.00 1.30
CA GLY A 128 5.01 3.03 0.85
C GLY A 128 4.21 4.25 1.32
N ASP A 129 4.73 5.06 2.24
CA ASP A 129 4.02 6.19 2.83
C ASP A 129 4.55 7.54 2.36
N PHE A 130 3.65 8.52 2.24
CA PHE A 130 3.98 9.92 1.95
C PHE A 130 3.92 10.81 3.19
N MET A 131 5.06 11.18 3.76
CA MET A 131 5.13 11.94 5.02
C MET A 131 5.99 13.20 4.92
N SER A 132 5.61 14.22 5.67
CA SER A 132 6.46 15.40 5.88
C SER A 132 7.59 15.06 6.86
N ARG A 133 8.80 14.80 6.34
CA ARG A 133 9.98 14.49 7.16
C ARG A 133 10.74 15.75 7.54
N ARG A 134 11.12 15.86 8.82
CA ARG A 134 12.10 16.85 9.28
C ARG A 134 13.46 16.49 8.73
N TYR A 135 13.98 17.31 7.82
CA TYR A 135 15.34 17.16 7.33
C TYR A 135 16.27 18.10 8.10
N PHE A 136 17.26 17.54 8.79
CA PHE A 136 18.27 18.30 9.54
C PHE A 136 19.38 18.79 8.60
N ALA A 137 19.07 19.69 7.66
CA ALA A 137 20.13 20.48 7.05
C ALA A 137 20.46 21.66 7.96
N ARG A 138 21.75 21.92 8.16
CA ARG A 138 22.23 23.08 8.91
C ARG A 138 21.85 24.35 8.16
N GLU A 139 21.18 25.28 8.84
CA GLU A 139 20.98 26.64 8.32
C GLU A 139 22.33 27.31 8.09
N THR A 140 22.47 27.94 6.92
CA THR A 140 23.62 28.78 6.58
C THR A 140 23.11 30.07 5.98
N ASP A 141 23.97 31.09 5.88
CA ASP A 141 23.59 32.42 5.33
C ASP A 141 22.97 32.34 3.92
N GLY A 142 23.21 31.25 3.17
CA GLY A 142 22.63 31.01 1.84
C GLY A 142 21.68 29.80 1.73
N LYS A 143 21.23 29.20 2.86
CA LYS A 143 20.27 28.07 2.89
C LYS A 143 19.37 28.13 4.13
N ALA A 144 18.07 28.31 3.91
CA ALA A 144 17.04 28.22 4.95
C ALA A 144 16.82 26.78 5.42
N ALA A 145 16.22 26.60 6.60
CA ALA A 145 15.83 25.27 7.09
C ALA A 145 14.88 24.58 6.10
N PRO A 146 15.18 23.34 5.66
CA PRO A 146 14.42 22.62 4.63
C PRO A 146 13.12 21.98 5.16
N TYR A 147 12.65 22.36 6.33
CA TYR A 147 11.40 21.89 6.91
C TYR A 147 10.59 23.08 7.42
N ALA A 148 9.37 23.22 6.90
CA ALA A 148 8.42 24.23 7.35
C ALA A 148 7.09 23.58 7.67
N VAL A 149 6.48 24.04 8.75
CA VAL A 149 5.13 23.68 9.15
C VAL A 149 4.22 24.84 8.79
N PRO A 150 3.02 24.61 8.21
CA PRO A 150 2.06 25.67 7.93
C PRO A 150 1.59 26.28 9.25
N TYR A 151 2.26 27.35 9.66
CA TYR A 151 2.12 28.02 10.93
C TYR A 151 1.57 29.42 10.69
N ASP A 152 0.47 29.75 11.37
CA ASP A 152 -0.27 31.01 11.20
C ASP A 152 0.11 32.08 12.24
N GLY A 153 1.16 31.85 13.05
CA GLY A 153 1.64 32.82 14.04
C GLY A 153 1.13 32.63 15.47
N ARG A 154 0.42 31.53 15.77
CA ARG A 154 -0.08 31.21 17.13
C ARG A 154 1.02 30.82 18.12
N GLU A 155 1.00 31.37 19.33
CA GLU A 155 2.01 31.08 20.36
C GLU A 155 2.40 29.59 20.54
N VAL A 156 1.44 28.66 20.39
CA VAL A 156 1.69 27.22 20.36
C VAL A 156 1.03 26.58 19.14
N TYR A 157 1.80 25.80 18.38
CA TYR A 157 1.31 24.98 17.27
C TYR A 157 1.85 23.54 17.40
N LEU A 158 0.95 22.60 17.72
CA LEU A 158 1.25 21.17 17.73
C LEU A 158 0.95 20.57 16.36
N HIS A 159 1.94 19.90 15.77
CA HIS A 159 1.83 19.31 14.45
C HIS A 159 2.23 17.83 14.48
N TRP A 160 1.31 16.98 14.06
CA TRP A 160 1.57 15.56 13.84
C TRP A 160 1.87 15.34 12.36
N ALA A 161 2.97 14.66 12.05
CA ALA A 161 3.38 14.38 10.68
C ALA A 161 2.29 13.63 9.88
N ASN A 162 1.53 12.77 10.55
CA ASN A 162 0.56 11.88 9.92
C ASN A 162 -0.89 12.41 10.00
N ARG A 163 -1.10 13.69 10.36
CA ARG A 163 -2.47 14.22 10.58
C ARG A 163 -3.36 14.08 9.33
N ASP A 164 -2.73 14.19 8.16
CA ASP A 164 -3.41 14.21 6.86
C ASP A 164 -3.43 12.82 6.22
N GLN A 165 -3.30 11.76 7.02
CA GLN A 165 -3.31 10.39 6.57
C GLN A 165 -4.37 9.55 7.32
N TYR A 166 -4.87 8.51 6.66
CA TYR A 166 -5.54 7.39 7.29
C TYR A 166 -4.48 6.35 7.63
N TYR A 167 -4.53 5.77 8.83
CA TYR A 167 -3.69 4.63 9.22
C TYR A 167 -4.47 3.34 8.97
N ILE A 168 -3.89 2.41 8.22
CA ILE A 168 -4.49 1.12 7.93
C ILE A 168 -3.62 0.05 8.57
N LYS A 169 -4.21 -0.66 9.53
CA LYS A 169 -3.54 -1.77 10.19
C LYS A 169 -3.71 -3.04 9.37
N THR A 170 -2.61 -3.66 8.99
CA THR A 170 -2.63 -4.82 8.11
C THR A 170 -3.24 -6.08 8.73
N SER A 171 -3.27 -6.16 10.07
CA SER A 171 -3.79 -7.31 10.81
C SER A 171 -5.32 -7.52 10.68
N GLU A 172 -6.05 -6.62 10.01
CA GLU A 172 -7.48 -6.81 9.76
C GLU A 172 -7.78 -7.82 8.63
N TYR A 173 -6.76 -8.26 7.87
CA TYR A 173 -6.90 -9.17 6.74
C TYR A 173 -6.45 -10.62 7.00
N LEU A 174 -6.13 -10.98 8.25
CA LEU A 174 -5.53 -12.26 8.64
C LEU A 174 -6.33 -13.51 8.22
N THR A 175 -7.62 -13.37 7.95
CA THR A 175 -8.55 -14.49 7.70
C THR A 175 -9.00 -14.64 6.25
N ASN A 176 -8.66 -13.74 5.33
CA ASN A 176 -9.32 -13.67 4.01
C ASN A 176 -8.36 -13.68 2.81
N PHE A 177 -7.30 -14.50 2.86
CA PHE A 177 -6.42 -14.68 1.70
C PHE A 177 -6.75 -15.98 0.95
N THR A 178 -7.56 -15.85 -0.09
CA THR A 178 -7.88 -16.95 -1.01
C THR A 178 -7.39 -16.60 -2.40
N PHE A 179 -6.77 -17.54 -3.09
CA PHE A 179 -6.28 -17.38 -4.46
C PHE A 179 -6.56 -18.62 -5.30
N ASP A 180 -6.52 -18.44 -6.62
CA ASP A 180 -6.62 -19.52 -7.60
C ASP A 180 -5.34 -19.55 -8.44
N PRO A 181 -4.44 -20.54 -8.23
CA PRO A 181 -3.18 -20.63 -8.94
C PRO A 181 -3.39 -20.89 -10.44
N THR A 182 -4.58 -21.37 -10.86
CA THR A 182 -4.88 -21.54 -12.29
C THR A 182 -5.05 -20.22 -13.03
N GLN A 183 -5.31 -19.12 -12.31
CA GLN A 183 -5.40 -17.78 -12.89
C GLN A 183 -4.04 -17.15 -13.16
N ALA A 184 -2.98 -17.66 -12.54
CA ALA A 184 -1.62 -17.18 -12.72
C ALA A 184 -1.17 -17.30 -14.19
N LYS A 185 -0.46 -16.29 -14.67
CA LYS A 185 0.09 -16.29 -16.04
C LYS A 185 1.01 -17.49 -16.25
N GLU A 186 1.87 -17.76 -15.26
CA GLU A 186 2.84 -18.85 -15.29
C GLU A 186 2.19 -20.23 -15.42
N PHE A 187 1.01 -20.41 -14.80
CA PHE A 187 0.23 -21.63 -14.92
C PHE A 187 -0.46 -21.71 -16.28
N LYS A 188 -1.11 -20.63 -16.74
CA LYS A 188 -1.79 -20.59 -18.04
C LYS A 188 -0.84 -20.88 -19.20
N ASP A 189 0.38 -20.34 -19.17
CA ASP A 189 1.39 -20.52 -20.21
C ASP A 189 1.89 -21.98 -20.29
N LYS A 190 1.94 -22.70 -19.17
CA LYS A 190 2.47 -24.09 -19.10
C LYS A 190 1.40 -25.18 -19.14
N HIS A 191 0.24 -24.91 -18.55
CA HIS A 191 -0.79 -25.89 -18.23
C HIS A 191 -2.18 -25.50 -18.72
N GLY A 192 -2.37 -24.29 -19.27
CA GLY A 192 -3.69 -23.74 -19.61
C GLY A 192 -4.49 -24.52 -20.65
N ALA A 193 -3.85 -25.36 -21.47
CA ALA A 193 -4.53 -26.26 -22.43
C ALA A 193 -4.92 -27.62 -21.83
N LEU A 194 -4.39 -27.98 -20.66
CA LEU A 194 -4.50 -29.31 -20.04
C LEU A 194 -5.51 -29.36 -18.90
N PHE A 195 -5.92 -28.20 -18.36
CA PHE A 195 -6.91 -28.12 -17.30
C PHE A 195 -8.28 -27.73 -17.87
N GLU A 196 -9.30 -28.53 -17.58
CA GLU A 196 -10.68 -28.04 -17.63
C GLU A 196 -10.77 -26.80 -16.74
N GLN A 197 -11.57 -25.79 -17.11
CA GLN A 197 -11.63 -24.48 -16.44
C GLN A 197 -12.27 -24.55 -15.03
N LYS A 198 -11.84 -25.50 -14.19
CA LYS A 198 -12.24 -25.64 -12.81
C LYS A 198 -11.30 -24.79 -11.93
N PRO A 199 -11.81 -23.81 -11.18
CA PRO A 199 -10.98 -23.01 -10.29
C PRO A 199 -10.44 -23.87 -9.14
N LEU A 200 -9.15 -23.76 -8.85
CA LEU A 200 -8.52 -24.45 -7.72
C LEU A 200 -8.35 -23.46 -6.58
N LYS A 201 -9.27 -23.44 -5.63
CA LYS A 201 -9.19 -22.47 -4.53
C LYS A 201 -8.19 -22.90 -3.48
N VAL A 202 -7.25 -22.02 -3.17
CA VAL A 202 -6.30 -22.17 -2.07
C VAL A 202 -6.56 -21.06 -1.06
N HIS A 203 -6.80 -21.43 0.19
CA HIS A 203 -7.09 -20.54 1.30
C HIS A 203 -5.96 -20.58 2.33
N CYS A 204 -5.35 -19.44 2.61
CA CYS A 204 -4.41 -19.29 3.72
C CYS A 204 -5.13 -18.69 4.92
N ARG A 205 -5.05 -19.35 6.08
CA ARG A 205 -5.68 -18.86 7.32
C ARG A 205 -4.75 -18.94 8.52
N ILE A 206 -5.03 -18.10 9.51
CA ILE A 206 -4.42 -18.19 10.83
C ILE A 206 -5.34 -18.96 11.77
N VAL A 207 -4.85 -20.07 12.32
CA VAL A 207 -5.57 -20.92 13.28
C VAL A 207 -5.48 -20.33 14.68
N SER A 208 -4.35 -19.72 15.02
CA SER A 208 -4.17 -19.00 16.29
C SER A 208 -3.25 -17.81 16.14
N ALA A 209 -3.62 -16.70 16.77
CA ALA A 209 -2.81 -15.49 16.84
C ALA A 209 -2.59 -15.12 18.31
N SER A 210 -1.37 -14.73 18.66
CA SER A 210 -1.14 -14.12 19.97
C SER A 210 -1.55 -12.64 19.93
N GLU A 211 -2.10 -12.16 21.03
CA GLU A 211 -2.36 -10.73 21.22
C GLU A 211 -1.04 -9.95 21.09
N GLY A 212 -1.09 -8.81 20.39
CA GLY A 212 0.08 -7.95 20.19
C GLY A 212 0.18 -6.88 21.28
N GLU A 213 1.22 -6.06 21.21
CA GLU A 213 1.37 -4.89 22.07
C GLU A 213 0.25 -3.86 21.83
N HIS A 214 -0.21 -3.23 22.91
CA HIS A 214 -1.24 -2.18 22.91
C HIS A 214 -0.62 -0.79 23.18
N ASN A 215 -1.41 0.28 23.01
CA ASN A 215 -1.05 1.65 23.42
C ASN A 215 0.22 2.23 22.75
N ASN A 216 0.46 1.94 21.47
CA ASN A 216 1.56 2.49 20.69
C ASN A 216 2.97 2.17 21.27
N VAL A 217 3.07 1.07 22.04
CA VAL A 217 4.35 0.53 22.49
C VAL A 217 5.02 -0.17 21.32
N LYS A 218 6.25 0.24 21.01
CA LYS A 218 7.03 -0.37 19.94
C LYS A 218 7.31 -1.84 20.29
N THR A 219 6.98 -2.73 19.38
CA THR A 219 7.19 -4.17 19.52
C THR A 219 8.68 -4.46 19.79
N SER A 220 8.94 -5.25 20.82
CA SER A 220 10.29 -5.75 21.15
C SER A 220 10.61 -6.99 20.32
N GLU A 221 11.90 -7.35 20.21
CA GLU A 221 12.29 -8.58 19.48
C GLU A 221 11.61 -9.85 20.03
N GLN A 222 11.21 -9.84 21.31
CA GLN A 222 10.52 -10.95 21.98
C GLN A 222 9.02 -11.00 21.73
N THR A 223 8.42 -9.89 21.29
CA THR A 223 6.97 -9.76 21.06
C THR A 223 6.62 -9.64 19.58
N GLU A 224 7.65 -9.59 18.73
CA GLU A 224 7.52 -9.57 17.28
C GLU A 224 6.97 -10.89 16.76
N ARG A 225 5.91 -10.81 15.95
CA ARG A 225 5.12 -11.97 15.54
C ARG A 225 5.49 -12.38 14.11
N TYR A 226 5.59 -13.68 13.92
CA TYR A 226 5.95 -14.29 12.65
C TYR A 226 4.85 -15.23 12.18
N PHE A 227 4.72 -15.39 10.87
CA PHE A 227 3.90 -16.43 10.26
C PHE A 227 4.64 -17.76 10.37
N ILE A 228 4.16 -18.63 11.25
CA ILE A 228 4.72 -19.95 11.49
C ILE A 228 3.72 -20.97 10.98
N ILE A 229 4.14 -21.94 10.17
CA ILE A 229 3.24 -22.98 9.68
C ILE A 229 2.65 -23.78 10.86
N HIS A 230 1.35 -24.09 10.81
CA HIS A 230 0.67 -24.82 11.88
C HIS A 230 1.08 -26.30 11.86
N GLU A 231 2.16 -26.63 12.59
CA GLU A 231 2.77 -27.97 12.62
C GLU A 231 1.81 -29.16 12.79
N PRO A 232 0.77 -29.11 13.66
CA PRO A 232 -0.18 -30.23 13.81
C PRO A 232 -0.96 -30.56 12.53
N GLU A 233 -1.35 -29.55 11.75
CA GLU A 233 -2.11 -29.73 10.52
C GLU A 233 -1.75 -28.61 9.50
N PRO A 234 -0.58 -28.67 8.83
CA PRO A 234 -0.10 -27.58 7.98
C PRO A 234 -0.97 -27.32 6.75
N VAL A 235 -1.52 -28.40 6.19
CA VAL A 235 -2.32 -28.41 4.97
C VAL A 235 -3.46 -29.41 5.10
N LYS A 236 -4.63 -29.07 4.55
CA LYS A 236 -5.77 -29.98 4.42
C LYS A 236 -6.69 -29.56 3.28
N ILE A 237 -7.59 -30.45 2.88
CA ILE A 237 -8.67 -30.15 1.97
C ILE A 237 -9.97 -30.04 2.78
N GLU A 238 -10.67 -28.93 2.63
CA GLU A 238 -11.99 -28.70 3.23
C GLU A 238 -13.03 -28.54 2.11
N THR A 239 -14.31 -28.78 2.41
CA THR A 239 -15.40 -28.44 1.49
C THR A 239 -15.72 -26.96 1.67
N GLY A 240 -15.49 -26.16 0.63
CA GLY A 240 -15.78 -24.73 0.67
C GLY A 240 -17.27 -24.41 0.63
N ASP A 241 -17.60 -23.13 0.78
CA ASP A 241 -18.99 -22.63 0.80
C ASP A 241 -19.79 -22.98 -0.47
N THR A 242 -19.09 -23.22 -1.58
CA THR A 242 -19.69 -23.61 -2.87
C THR A 242 -19.84 -25.13 -3.04
N GLY A 243 -19.52 -25.93 -2.03
CA GLY A 243 -19.55 -27.40 -2.08
C GLY A 243 -18.37 -28.05 -2.82
N GLU A 244 -17.40 -27.24 -3.26
CA GLU A 244 -16.20 -27.69 -3.98
C GLU A 244 -15.02 -27.85 -3.01
N PRO A 245 -14.06 -28.75 -3.27
CA PRO A 245 -12.90 -28.93 -2.41
C PRO A 245 -11.95 -27.74 -2.51
N GLU A 246 -11.57 -27.17 -1.37
CA GLU A 246 -10.63 -26.05 -1.24
C GLU A 246 -9.40 -26.49 -0.44
N LEU A 247 -8.20 -26.16 -0.93
CA LEU A 247 -6.96 -26.42 -0.20
C LEU A 247 -6.74 -25.35 0.86
N VAL A 248 -6.58 -25.74 2.12
CA VAL A 248 -6.30 -24.83 3.22
C VAL A 248 -4.85 -24.97 3.69
N ILE A 249 -4.11 -23.86 3.71
CA ILE A 249 -2.77 -23.77 4.30
C ILE A 249 -2.86 -23.00 5.62
N GLN A 250 -2.43 -23.63 6.71
CA GLN A 250 -2.70 -23.16 8.06
C GLN A 250 -1.44 -22.58 8.72
N PHE A 251 -1.59 -21.39 9.30
CA PHE A 251 -0.52 -20.67 10.00
C PHE A 251 -0.90 -20.35 11.45
N GLN A 252 0.11 -20.07 12.26
CA GLN A 252 0.03 -19.39 13.53
C GLN A 252 0.72 -18.03 13.41
N TYR A 253 0.19 -17.01 14.06
CA TYR A 253 0.79 -15.68 14.09
C TYR A 253 1.18 -15.30 15.52
N ARG A 254 2.43 -15.60 15.88
CA ARG A 254 2.93 -15.53 17.26
C ARG A 254 4.41 -15.16 17.33
N PRO A 255 4.94 -14.76 18.51
CA PRO A 255 6.36 -14.63 18.69
C PRO A 255 7.11 -15.93 18.43
N ASP A 256 8.34 -15.75 17.97
CA ASP A 256 9.21 -16.85 17.60
C ASP A 256 10.48 -16.86 18.47
N PRO A 257 10.52 -17.73 19.50
CA PRO A 257 11.70 -17.87 20.35
C PRO A 257 12.96 -18.34 19.61
N GLU A 258 12.82 -18.91 18.41
CA GLU A 258 13.93 -19.40 17.61
C GLU A 258 14.51 -18.32 16.69
N LYS A 259 13.96 -17.08 16.72
CA LYS A 259 14.43 -15.97 15.88
C LYS A 259 15.94 -15.78 16.01
N THR A 260 16.63 -15.82 14.86
CA THR A 260 18.05 -15.46 14.75
C THR A 260 18.29 -14.50 13.58
N GLY A 261 19.19 -13.53 13.78
CA GLY A 261 19.57 -12.57 12.76
C GLY A 261 18.55 -11.45 12.52
N GLN A 262 18.64 -10.81 11.35
CA GLN A 262 17.76 -9.72 10.96
C GLN A 262 16.34 -10.21 10.69
N GLU A 263 15.35 -9.44 11.11
CA GLU A 263 13.92 -9.74 10.99
C GLU A 263 13.52 -10.12 9.55
N GLY A 264 13.91 -9.32 8.55
CA GLY A 264 13.57 -9.59 7.15
C GLY A 264 14.13 -10.91 6.64
N THR A 265 15.33 -11.30 7.08
CA THR A 265 15.92 -12.61 6.76
C THR A 265 15.18 -13.72 7.47
N TRP A 266 14.81 -13.52 8.75
CA TRP A 266 14.08 -14.52 9.51
C TRP A 266 12.67 -14.80 8.95
N ARG A 267 11.97 -13.75 8.49
CA ARG A 267 10.70 -13.88 7.76
C ARG A 267 10.86 -14.76 6.52
N LYS A 268 11.94 -14.57 5.74
CA LYS A 268 12.25 -15.42 4.58
C LYS A 268 12.55 -16.86 4.96
N THR A 269 13.27 -17.09 6.07
CA THR A 269 13.55 -18.45 6.59
C THR A 269 12.25 -19.17 6.92
N ARG A 270 11.36 -18.57 7.72
CA ARG A 270 10.07 -19.19 8.08
C ARG A 270 9.18 -19.42 6.87
N LEU A 271 9.22 -18.53 5.90
CA LEU A 271 8.51 -18.71 4.63
C LEU A 271 9.03 -19.92 3.84
N ALA A 272 10.35 -20.08 3.75
CA ALA A 272 10.98 -21.21 3.07
C ALA A 272 10.67 -22.53 3.78
N GLU A 273 10.68 -22.55 5.11
CA GLU A 273 10.29 -23.73 5.91
C GLU A 273 8.82 -24.10 5.70
N ALA A 274 7.92 -23.11 5.72
CA ALA A 274 6.51 -23.31 5.43
C ALA A 274 6.31 -23.88 4.02
N ALA A 275 6.97 -23.29 3.01
CA ALA A 275 6.91 -23.78 1.63
C ALA A 275 7.44 -25.22 1.51
N ALA A 276 8.56 -25.54 2.15
CA ALA A 276 9.13 -26.90 2.16
C ALA A 276 8.19 -27.91 2.83
N LYS A 277 7.55 -27.53 3.94
CA LYS A 277 6.59 -28.39 4.65
C LYS A 277 5.35 -28.66 3.81
N VAL A 278 4.79 -27.62 3.20
CA VAL A 278 3.65 -27.74 2.27
C VAL A 278 4.02 -28.62 1.08
N LYS A 279 5.20 -28.41 0.46
CA LYS A 279 5.73 -29.24 -0.65
C LYS A 279 5.83 -30.72 -0.29
N ALA A 280 6.23 -31.03 0.94
CA ALA A 280 6.39 -32.41 1.41
C ALA A 280 5.07 -33.12 1.74
N LEU A 281 4.04 -32.37 2.17
CA LEU A 281 2.75 -32.91 2.61
C LEU A 281 1.69 -32.91 1.52
N LEU A 282 1.66 -31.89 0.65
CA LEU A 282 0.64 -31.72 -0.37
C LEU A 282 0.47 -32.96 -1.28
N PRO A 283 1.53 -33.63 -1.77
CA PRO A 283 1.38 -34.84 -2.60
C PRO A 283 0.82 -36.06 -1.87
N LYS A 284 0.78 -36.03 -0.53
CA LYS A 284 0.28 -37.13 0.30
C LYS A 284 -1.20 -36.97 0.67
N LEU A 285 -1.80 -35.82 0.34
CA LEU A 285 -3.21 -35.55 0.60
C LEU A 285 -4.08 -36.13 -0.51
N ASP A 286 -5.11 -36.87 -0.12
CA ASP A 286 -6.11 -37.40 -1.06
C ASP A 286 -6.83 -36.25 -1.76
N GLY A 287 -6.90 -36.29 -3.09
CA GLY A 287 -7.54 -35.24 -3.90
C GLY A 287 -6.68 -33.99 -4.15
N ALA A 288 -5.41 -33.97 -3.74
CA ALA A 288 -4.52 -32.81 -3.92
C ALA A 288 -3.74 -32.77 -5.24
N GLY A 289 -3.93 -33.75 -6.14
CA GLY A 289 -3.11 -33.89 -7.37
C GLY A 289 -3.07 -32.62 -8.22
N ASP A 290 -4.23 -32.01 -8.46
CA ASP A 290 -4.35 -30.78 -9.25
C ASP A 290 -3.65 -29.59 -8.58
N TYR A 291 -3.77 -29.51 -7.25
CA TYR A 291 -3.08 -28.50 -6.44
C TYR A 291 -1.57 -28.65 -6.48
N VAL A 292 -1.04 -29.89 -6.52
CA VAL A 292 0.40 -30.14 -6.68
C VAL A 292 0.86 -29.60 -8.03
N THR A 293 0.18 -29.93 -9.12
CA THR A 293 0.54 -29.43 -10.46
C THR A 293 0.53 -27.91 -10.50
N ALA A 294 -0.51 -27.28 -9.94
CA ALA A 294 -0.63 -25.83 -9.96
C ALA A 294 0.43 -25.14 -9.07
N LEU A 295 0.54 -25.51 -7.80
CA LEU A 295 1.42 -24.82 -6.84
C LEU A 295 2.90 -25.07 -7.11
N MET A 296 3.29 -26.20 -7.71
CA MET A 296 4.68 -26.49 -8.08
C MET A 296 5.11 -25.88 -9.41
N THR A 297 4.21 -25.19 -10.11
CA THR A 297 4.55 -24.51 -11.38
C THR A 297 5.67 -23.48 -11.15
N PRO A 298 6.79 -23.54 -11.89
CA PRO A 298 7.88 -22.59 -11.71
C PRO A 298 7.47 -21.16 -12.11
N ALA A 299 7.73 -20.21 -11.23
CA ALA A 299 7.48 -18.78 -11.34
C ALA A 299 8.73 -17.97 -10.95
N PRO A 300 9.82 -18.06 -11.75
CA PRO A 300 11.12 -17.49 -11.41
C PRO A 300 11.11 -15.96 -11.40
N THR A 301 11.95 -15.37 -10.55
CA THR A 301 12.30 -13.94 -10.58
C THR A 301 13.79 -13.77 -10.89
N GLU A 302 14.24 -12.54 -11.13
CA GLU A 302 15.68 -12.26 -11.34
C GLU A 302 16.53 -12.69 -10.14
N ALA A 303 15.99 -12.55 -8.92
CA ALA A 303 16.65 -12.93 -7.69
C ALA A 303 16.50 -14.43 -7.35
N GLU A 304 15.34 -15.03 -7.63
CA GLU A 304 15.00 -16.40 -7.23
C GLU A 304 14.55 -17.24 -8.44
N LYS A 305 15.49 -18.02 -8.99
CA LYS A 305 15.28 -18.81 -10.21
C LYS A 305 14.47 -20.09 -10.01
N ASP A 306 14.47 -20.64 -8.79
CA ASP A 306 13.78 -21.90 -8.45
C ASP A 306 12.42 -21.67 -7.76
N ARG A 307 11.94 -20.41 -7.73
CA ARG A 307 10.67 -20.03 -7.13
C ARG A 307 9.49 -20.70 -7.83
N THR A 308 8.55 -21.25 -7.06
CA THR A 308 7.28 -21.80 -7.58
C THR A 308 6.10 -20.89 -7.26
N LEU A 309 4.93 -21.17 -7.83
CA LEU A 309 3.69 -20.46 -7.50
C LEU A 309 3.37 -20.54 -6.01
N LEU A 310 3.71 -21.64 -5.32
CA LEU A 310 3.56 -21.73 -3.87
C LEU A 310 4.35 -20.64 -3.15
N GLU A 311 5.67 -20.55 -3.37
CA GLU A 311 6.49 -19.51 -2.73
C GLU A 311 5.97 -18.12 -3.08
N LYS A 312 5.53 -17.93 -4.32
CA LYS A 312 4.91 -16.67 -4.76
C LYS A 312 3.73 -16.31 -3.86
N TYR A 313 2.71 -17.14 -3.79
CA TYR A 313 1.51 -16.83 -3.01
C TYR A 313 1.74 -16.79 -1.50
N LEU A 314 2.67 -17.60 -0.96
CA LEU A 314 3.02 -17.49 0.46
C LEU A 314 3.74 -16.17 0.78
N THR A 315 4.61 -15.69 -0.13
CA THR A 315 5.25 -14.36 0.01
C THR A 315 4.19 -13.27 0.03
N GLN A 316 3.19 -13.37 -0.87
CA GLN A 316 2.09 -12.41 -0.93
C GLN A 316 1.26 -12.42 0.35
N TYR A 317 0.90 -13.60 0.84
CA TYR A 317 0.11 -13.77 2.06
C TYR A 317 0.81 -13.18 3.29
N THR A 318 2.10 -13.50 3.47
CA THR A 318 2.87 -13.04 4.64
C THR A 318 3.25 -11.56 4.53
N GLY A 319 3.63 -11.07 3.34
CA GLY A 319 3.91 -9.66 3.07
C GLY A 319 2.67 -8.78 3.29
N ARG A 320 1.51 -9.20 2.76
CA ARG A 320 0.23 -8.50 2.91
C ARG A 320 -0.18 -8.26 4.36
N ASN A 321 0.26 -9.08 5.31
CA ASN A 321 -0.20 -9.00 6.69
C ASN A 321 0.85 -8.47 7.67
N THR A 322 1.96 -7.92 7.16
CA THR A 322 3.11 -7.50 7.99
C THR A 322 3.61 -6.08 7.74
N MET A 323 2.88 -5.28 6.95
CA MET A 323 3.23 -3.90 6.62
C MET A 323 2.01 -3.00 6.75
N ASP A 324 1.96 -2.25 7.85
CA ASP A 324 0.98 -1.19 7.97
C ASP A 324 1.31 -0.11 6.94
N TYR A 325 0.27 0.56 6.44
CA TYR A 325 0.43 1.60 5.44
C TYR A 325 -0.53 2.75 5.72
N PHE A 326 -0.21 3.89 5.14
CA PHE A 326 -0.99 5.11 5.28
C PHE A 326 -1.56 5.52 3.93
N ILE A 327 -2.82 5.97 3.94
CA ILE A 327 -3.42 6.61 2.76
C ILE A 327 -3.54 8.10 3.04
N HIS A 328 -2.86 8.92 2.25
CA HIS A 328 -2.90 10.37 2.36
C HIS A 328 -4.25 10.94 1.88
N LYS A 329 -4.83 11.85 2.67
CA LYS A 329 -6.14 12.47 2.43
C LYS A 329 -6.15 13.37 1.19
N ASP A 330 -5.05 14.07 0.92
CA ASP A 330 -4.82 14.95 -0.25
C ASP A 330 -3.35 14.91 -0.71
N LEU A 331 -2.90 13.80 -1.30
CA LEU A 331 -1.49 13.62 -1.68
C LEU A 331 -1.05 14.67 -2.71
N GLY A 332 -1.90 14.93 -3.70
CA GLY A 332 -1.61 15.89 -4.76
C GLY A 332 -1.44 17.30 -4.23
N GLY A 333 -2.30 17.77 -3.32
CA GLY A 333 -2.14 19.07 -2.69
C GLY A 333 -0.91 19.13 -1.80
N PHE A 334 -0.61 18.07 -1.06
CA PHE A 334 0.60 17.96 -0.24
C PHE A 334 1.88 18.09 -1.08
N LEU A 335 2.10 17.20 -2.05
CA LEU A 335 3.32 17.20 -2.85
C LEU A 335 3.47 18.49 -3.68
N ARG A 336 2.40 19.13 -4.15
CA ARG A 336 2.51 20.41 -4.86
C ARG A 336 2.99 21.55 -3.95
N ARG A 337 2.53 21.60 -2.69
CA ARG A 337 3.01 22.58 -1.71
C ARG A 337 4.49 22.33 -1.37
N GLU A 338 4.85 21.07 -1.13
CA GLU A 338 6.22 20.67 -0.86
C GLU A 338 7.15 20.94 -2.05
N LEU A 339 6.68 20.73 -3.29
CA LEU A 339 7.44 21.03 -4.50
C LEU A 339 7.75 22.53 -4.61
N ASP A 340 6.75 23.39 -4.34
CA ASP A 340 6.95 24.84 -4.35
C ASP A 340 7.96 25.27 -3.28
N PHE A 341 7.92 24.65 -2.09
CA PHE A 341 8.90 24.90 -1.02
C PHE A 341 10.30 24.42 -1.39
N TYR A 342 10.41 23.20 -1.94
CA TYR A 342 11.67 22.62 -2.40
C TYR A 342 12.32 23.45 -3.49
N ILE A 343 11.55 23.90 -4.48
CA ILE A 343 12.05 24.78 -5.55
C ILE A 343 12.60 26.08 -4.96
N LYS A 344 11.90 26.71 -4.00
CA LYS A 344 12.32 27.98 -3.41
C LYS A 344 13.57 27.88 -2.54
N ASN A 345 13.76 26.78 -1.83
CA ASN A 345 14.84 26.66 -0.84
C ASN A 345 16.08 25.92 -1.35
N GLU A 346 15.90 24.96 -2.26
CA GLU A 346 16.98 24.06 -2.66
C GLU A 346 17.35 24.14 -4.14
N VAL A 347 16.40 24.55 -4.97
CA VAL A 347 16.66 24.74 -6.39
C VAL A 347 17.02 26.19 -6.66
N MET A 348 16.26 27.14 -6.11
CA MET A 348 16.39 28.60 -6.29
C MET A 348 17.29 29.23 -5.21
N ARG A 349 18.55 29.58 -5.56
CA ARG A 349 19.49 30.28 -4.68
C ARG A 349 19.63 31.72 -5.15
N LEU A 350 19.34 32.68 -4.28
CA LEU A 350 19.32 34.11 -4.65
C LEU A 350 20.70 34.63 -5.07
N ASP A 351 21.77 34.18 -4.40
CA ASP A 351 23.16 34.55 -4.73
C ASP A 351 23.55 34.14 -6.17
N ASP A 352 23.01 33.00 -6.64
CA ASP A 352 23.25 32.47 -7.98
C ASP A 352 22.49 33.29 -9.06
N ILE A 353 21.55 34.15 -8.65
CA ILE A 353 20.78 35.06 -9.53
C ILE A 353 21.38 36.46 -9.51
N GLU A 354 21.76 36.99 -8.33
CA GLU A 354 22.26 38.35 -8.18
C GLU A 354 23.61 38.58 -8.87
N SER A 355 24.48 37.57 -8.84
CA SER A 355 25.84 37.65 -9.40
C SER A 355 25.97 37.14 -10.84
N ALA A 356 24.88 36.66 -11.44
CA ALA A 356 24.89 35.99 -12.74
C ALA A 356 24.53 36.91 -13.91
N ASP A 357 25.06 36.62 -15.09
CA ASP A 357 24.70 37.26 -16.34
C ASP A 357 23.34 36.77 -16.87
N ALA A 358 22.67 37.60 -17.67
CA ALA A 358 21.31 37.32 -18.17
C ALA A 358 21.16 35.92 -18.84
N PRO A 359 22.09 35.45 -19.69
CA PRO A 359 22.01 34.12 -20.30
C PRO A 359 22.05 32.96 -19.30
N ARG A 360 22.71 33.14 -18.15
CA ARG A 360 22.81 32.14 -17.08
C ARG A 360 21.56 32.12 -16.22
N VAL A 361 20.98 33.28 -15.93
CA VAL A 361 19.66 33.39 -15.28
C VAL A 361 18.57 32.75 -16.14
N GLU A 362 18.58 32.96 -17.46
CA GLU A 362 17.61 32.33 -18.37
C GLU A 362 17.72 30.80 -18.37
N ALA A 363 18.92 30.24 -18.46
CA ALA A 363 19.15 28.80 -18.40
C ALA A 363 18.68 28.20 -17.06
N TYR A 364 18.94 28.91 -15.97
CA TYR A 364 18.51 28.51 -14.65
C TYR A 364 16.99 28.51 -14.48
N LEU A 365 16.30 29.55 -14.95
CA LEU A 365 14.84 29.62 -14.96
C LEU A 365 14.22 28.54 -15.87
N ALA A 366 14.85 28.23 -16.99
CA ALA A 366 14.45 27.11 -17.84
C ALA A 366 14.51 25.79 -17.07
N LYS A 367 15.62 25.52 -16.36
CA LYS A 367 15.77 24.33 -15.49
C LYS A 367 14.63 24.21 -14.48
N VAL A 368 14.31 25.29 -13.76
CA VAL A 368 13.21 25.32 -12.78
C VAL A 368 11.86 25.03 -13.43
N LYS A 369 11.57 25.61 -14.61
CA LYS A 369 10.32 25.36 -15.35
C LYS A 369 10.19 23.90 -15.74
N VAL A 370 11.26 23.29 -16.24
CA VAL A 370 11.27 21.89 -16.68
C VAL A 370 11.09 20.96 -15.48
N LEU A 371 11.87 21.16 -14.41
CA LEU A 371 11.73 20.43 -13.16
C LEU A 371 10.29 20.48 -12.63
N ARG A 372 9.72 21.69 -12.52
CA ARG A 372 8.36 21.88 -12.01
C ARG A 372 7.32 21.17 -12.86
N ARG A 373 7.43 21.26 -14.19
CA ARG A 373 6.51 20.61 -15.13
C ARG A 373 6.53 19.09 -14.96
N ILE A 374 7.71 18.49 -14.90
CA ILE A 374 7.86 17.03 -14.77
C ILE A 374 7.36 16.57 -13.41
N ALA A 375 7.78 17.24 -12.33
CA ALA A 375 7.35 16.93 -10.98
C ALA A 375 5.82 16.98 -10.86
N GLN A 376 5.16 17.98 -11.47
CA GLN A 376 3.69 18.06 -11.49
C GLN A 376 3.04 16.87 -12.18
N HIS A 377 3.56 16.40 -13.32
CA HIS A 377 3.00 15.22 -13.99
C HIS A 377 3.15 13.95 -13.14
N LEU A 378 4.31 13.78 -12.49
CA LEU A 378 4.55 12.68 -11.57
C LEU A 378 3.63 12.75 -10.34
N ILE A 379 3.44 13.94 -9.77
CA ILE A 379 2.51 14.18 -8.66
C ILE A 379 1.07 13.89 -9.07
N ASP A 380 0.64 14.32 -10.25
CA ASP A 380 -0.73 14.07 -10.74
C ASP A 380 -0.99 12.57 -10.87
N PHE A 381 0.01 11.82 -11.33
CA PHE A 381 -0.12 10.38 -11.43
C PHE A 381 -0.16 9.72 -10.04
N LEU A 382 0.75 10.07 -9.13
CA LEU A 382 0.72 9.60 -7.72
C LEU A 382 -0.61 9.94 -7.02
N ALA A 383 -1.10 11.16 -7.19
CA ALA A 383 -2.35 11.61 -6.59
C ALA A 383 -3.56 10.80 -7.09
N GLN A 384 -3.61 10.44 -8.38
CA GLN A 384 -4.69 9.60 -8.91
C GLN A 384 -4.71 8.22 -8.26
N LEU A 385 -3.54 7.64 -8.01
CA LEU A 385 -3.40 6.35 -7.35
C LEU A 385 -3.90 6.45 -5.90
N GLU A 386 -3.42 7.44 -5.16
CA GLU A 386 -3.80 7.67 -3.77
C GLU A 386 -5.30 7.97 -3.63
N ASP A 387 -5.85 8.83 -4.48
CA ASP A 387 -7.27 9.18 -4.46
C ASP A 387 -8.16 7.98 -4.75
N PHE A 388 -7.70 7.05 -5.59
CA PHE A 388 -8.39 5.79 -5.81
C PHE A 388 -8.38 4.92 -4.55
N GLN A 389 -7.22 4.74 -3.90
CA GLN A 389 -7.12 3.99 -2.64
C GLN A 389 -8.01 4.60 -1.56
N LYS A 390 -7.92 5.92 -1.39
CA LYS A 390 -8.77 6.71 -0.49
C LYS A 390 -10.25 6.48 -0.76
N ARG A 391 -10.67 6.50 -2.03
CA ARG A 391 -12.07 6.25 -2.39
C ARG A 391 -12.52 4.83 -2.06
N LEU A 392 -11.66 3.83 -2.25
CA LEU A 392 -11.96 2.45 -1.90
C LEU A 392 -12.07 2.27 -0.37
N TRP A 393 -11.16 2.89 0.37
CA TRP A 393 -11.15 2.90 1.84
C TRP A 393 -12.41 3.56 2.42
N LEU A 394 -12.75 4.75 1.92
CA LEU A 394 -13.93 5.51 2.33
C LEU A 394 -15.26 4.95 1.80
N LYS A 395 -15.24 3.86 1.01
CA LYS A 395 -16.45 3.25 0.50
C LYS A 395 -17.32 2.81 1.68
N LYS A 396 -18.54 3.36 1.75
CA LYS A 396 -19.52 3.00 2.77
C LYS A 396 -19.69 1.48 2.81
N LYS A 397 -19.51 0.89 4.00
CA LYS A 397 -19.73 -0.53 4.21
C LYS A 397 -21.23 -0.82 4.19
N PHE A 398 -21.60 -1.98 3.66
CA PHE A 398 -22.99 -2.43 3.69
C PHE A 398 -23.27 -3.10 5.02
N VAL A 399 -24.49 -2.90 5.53
CA VAL A 399 -25.02 -3.71 6.63
C VAL A 399 -25.22 -5.11 6.10
N VAL A 400 -24.46 -6.07 6.64
CA VAL A 400 -24.51 -7.48 6.22
C VAL A 400 -25.59 -8.26 6.94
N ASP A 401 -25.93 -7.83 8.15
CA ASP A 401 -26.93 -8.46 8.99
C ASP A 401 -27.56 -7.45 9.95
N THR A 402 -28.81 -7.69 10.34
CA THR A 402 -29.54 -6.89 11.33
C THR A 402 -30.36 -7.84 12.19
N GLN A 403 -30.11 -7.77 13.49
CA GLN A 403 -30.74 -8.62 14.49
C GLN A 403 -31.32 -7.74 15.60
N TYR A 404 -32.27 -8.30 16.33
CA TYR A 404 -32.90 -7.67 17.48
C TYR A 404 -32.56 -8.43 18.75
N CYS A 405 -32.32 -7.66 19.79
CA CYS A 405 -32.09 -8.13 21.13
C CYS A 405 -33.31 -7.69 21.96
N ILE A 406 -34.20 -8.63 22.31
CA ILE A 406 -35.51 -8.34 22.90
C ILE A 406 -35.63 -9.07 24.24
N THR A 407 -36.04 -8.37 25.30
CA THR A 407 -36.29 -9.00 26.59
C THR A 407 -37.57 -9.83 26.54
N LEU A 408 -37.58 -11.00 27.20
CA LEU A 408 -38.70 -11.95 27.12
C LEU A 408 -40.03 -11.34 27.59
N ASP A 409 -40.02 -10.38 28.52
CA ASP A 409 -41.22 -9.65 28.97
C ASP A 409 -41.95 -8.88 27.86
N ARG A 410 -41.29 -8.63 26.72
CA ARG A 410 -41.88 -8.00 25.53
C ARG A 410 -42.25 -9.00 24.43
N ILE A 411 -42.11 -10.29 24.70
CA ILE A 411 -42.37 -11.35 23.72
C ILE A 411 -43.65 -12.09 24.12
N PRO A 412 -44.61 -12.28 23.19
CA PRO A 412 -45.80 -13.07 23.46
C PRO A 412 -45.44 -14.51 23.89
N GLU A 413 -46.15 -15.04 24.90
CA GLU A 413 -45.85 -16.38 25.47
C GLU A 413 -45.99 -17.53 24.45
N GLU A 414 -46.70 -17.32 23.35
CA GLU A 414 -46.81 -18.30 22.25
C GLU A 414 -45.46 -18.66 21.60
N PHE A 415 -44.46 -17.77 21.70
CA PHE A 415 -43.10 -18.02 21.19
C PHE A 415 -42.22 -18.79 22.18
N TYR A 416 -42.60 -18.87 23.46
CA TYR A 416 -41.76 -19.45 24.51
C TYR A 416 -41.41 -20.94 24.31
N PRO A 417 -42.29 -21.82 23.78
CA PRO A 417 -41.94 -23.21 23.51
C PRO A 417 -40.77 -23.35 22.54
N GLU A 418 -40.72 -22.52 21.50
CA GLU A 418 -39.65 -22.54 20.49
C GLU A 418 -38.36 -21.93 21.04
N ILE A 419 -38.46 -20.83 21.81
CA ILE A 419 -37.32 -20.22 22.51
C ILE A 419 -36.68 -21.21 23.49
N ALA A 420 -37.49 -21.89 24.29
CA ALA A 420 -37.01 -22.83 25.31
C ALA A 420 -36.31 -24.07 24.72
N ALA A 421 -36.73 -24.48 23.52
CA ALA A 421 -36.13 -25.58 22.77
C ALA A 421 -34.83 -25.21 22.03
N ASN A 422 -34.52 -23.91 21.88
CA ASN A 422 -33.34 -23.45 21.15
C ASN A 422 -32.05 -23.62 21.98
N GLU A 423 -31.23 -24.59 21.60
CA GLU A 423 -29.98 -24.89 22.31
C GLU A 423 -28.93 -23.76 22.20
N ALA A 424 -28.84 -23.10 21.06
CA ALA A 424 -27.85 -22.05 20.82
C ALA A 424 -28.15 -20.80 21.68
N GLN A 425 -29.43 -20.41 21.77
CA GLN A 425 -29.86 -19.33 22.66
C GLN A 425 -29.60 -19.67 24.13
N ARG A 426 -29.92 -20.91 24.55
CA ARG A 426 -29.63 -21.41 25.91
C ARG A 426 -28.14 -21.32 26.24
N GLU A 427 -27.27 -21.81 25.35
CA GLU A 427 -25.82 -21.78 25.54
C GLU A 427 -25.27 -20.35 25.64
N GLU A 428 -25.83 -19.40 24.89
CA GLU A 428 -25.47 -18.00 25.06
C GLU A 428 -25.85 -17.46 26.44
N TRP A 429 -27.06 -17.78 26.93
CA TRP A 429 -27.46 -17.36 28.27
C TRP A 429 -26.62 -18.00 29.37
N VAL A 430 -26.18 -19.25 29.21
CA VAL A 430 -25.22 -19.89 30.11
C VAL A 430 -23.91 -19.11 30.10
N ARG A 431 -23.38 -18.78 28.91
CA ARG A 431 -22.11 -18.05 28.77
C ARG A 431 -22.17 -16.63 29.34
N LEU A 432 -23.23 -15.88 29.08
CA LEU A 432 -23.34 -14.45 29.42
C LEU A 432 -23.91 -14.21 30.82
N PHE A 433 -24.85 -15.05 31.27
CA PHE A 433 -25.63 -14.83 32.48
C PHE A 433 -25.54 -16.00 33.49
N ALA A 434 -24.81 -17.07 33.17
CA ALA A 434 -24.65 -18.25 34.03
C ALA A 434 -25.99 -18.86 34.49
N ILE A 435 -26.97 -18.98 33.57
CA ILE A 435 -28.30 -19.49 33.93
C ILE A 435 -28.28 -20.94 34.44
N ASP A 436 -27.19 -21.69 34.20
CA ASP A 436 -26.99 -23.08 34.62
C ASP A 436 -26.81 -23.25 36.13
N VAL A 437 -26.54 -22.17 36.87
CA VAL A 437 -26.45 -22.22 38.35
C VAL A 437 -27.79 -22.00 39.04
N LEU A 438 -28.86 -21.70 38.29
CA LEU A 438 -30.19 -21.46 38.84
C LEU A 438 -30.89 -22.78 39.17
N ASP A 439 -31.59 -22.83 40.30
CA ASP A 439 -32.22 -24.06 40.85
C ASP A 439 -33.24 -24.72 39.90
N GLU A 440 -33.77 -23.97 38.93
CA GLU A 440 -34.82 -24.41 38.00
C GLU A 440 -34.31 -24.65 36.58
N TYR A 441 -33.00 -24.59 36.37
CA TYR A 441 -32.38 -24.80 35.07
C TYR A 441 -32.54 -26.25 34.59
N THR A 442 -32.90 -26.41 33.31
CA THR A 442 -32.95 -27.69 32.61
C THR A 442 -32.40 -27.55 31.19
N ALA A 443 -32.00 -28.67 30.58
CA ALA A 443 -31.60 -28.73 29.17
C ALA A 443 -32.45 -29.80 28.44
N PRO A 444 -33.38 -29.41 27.54
CA PRO A 444 -33.76 -28.05 27.16
C PRO A 444 -34.45 -27.27 28.29
N LEU A 445 -34.58 -25.95 28.12
CA LEU A 445 -35.27 -25.09 29.09
C LEU A 445 -36.78 -25.38 29.08
N THR A 446 -37.48 -24.92 30.12
CA THR A 446 -38.94 -24.98 30.20
C THR A 446 -39.57 -23.61 29.98
N THR A 447 -40.83 -23.57 29.54
CA THR A 447 -41.58 -22.31 29.43
C THR A 447 -41.73 -21.61 30.77
N ASP A 448 -41.91 -22.38 31.86
CA ASP A 448 -41.99 -21.85 33.22
C ASP A 448 -40.69 -21.15 33.64
N PHE A 449 -39.54 -21.69 33.23
CA PHE A 449 -38.25 -21.05 33.44
C PHE A 449 -38.18 -19.69 32.75
N LEU A 450 -38.67 -19.59 31.51
CA LEU A 450 -38.70 -18.32 30.77
C LEU A 450 -39.64 -17.30 31.42
N GLN A 451 -40.82 -17.71 31.89
CA GLN A 451 -41.77 -16.85 32.59
C GLN A 451 -41.19 -16.28 33.89
N ARG A 452 -40.41 -17.07 34.64
CA ARG A 452 -39.76 -16.63 35.89
C ARG A 452 -38.52 -15.76 35.64
N ASN A 453 -37.93 -15.84 34.45
CA ASN A 453 -36.73 -15.11 34.07
C ASN A 453 -37.01 -14.16 32.88
N SER A 454 -38.10 -13.40 32.95
CA SER A 454 -38.59 -12.56 31.84
C SER A 454 -37.64 -11.43 31.42
N ALA A 455 -36.64 -11.10 32.24
CA ALA A 455 -35.60 -10.13 31.90
C ALA A 455 -34.48 -10.70 31.02
N LEU A 456 -34.47 -12.00 30.73
CA LEU A 456 -33.51 -12.60 29.80
C LEU A 456 -33.68 -12.01 28.40
N LEU A 457 -32.56 -11.91 27.69
CA LEU A 457 -32.45 -11.19 26.44
C LEU A 457 -32.38 -12.19 25.28
N LEU A 458 -33.45 -12.28 24.50
CA LEU A 458 -33.49 -13.06 23.27
C LEU A 458 -32.64 -12.37 22.19
N ASP A 459 -31.71 -13.10 21.59
CA ASP A 459 -30.97 -12.66 20.40
C ASP A 459 -31.57 -13.37 19.17
N THR A 460 -32.21 -12.59 18.29
CA THR A 460 -32.89 -13.16 17.12
C THR A 460 -31.93 -13.90 16.18
N ARG A 461 -30.61 -13.69 16.27
CA ARG A 461 -29.63 -14.36 15.39
C ARG A 461 -29.68 -15.89 15.45
N PHE A 462 -30.18 -16.46 16.54
CA PHE A 462 -30.26 -17.91 16.74
C PHE A 462 -31.52 -18.54 16.17
N PHE A 463 -32.41 -17.75 15.60
CA PHE A 463 -33.69 -18.17 15.07
C PHE A 463 -33.73 -17.96 13.56
N ASP A 464 -34.54 -18.77 12.88
CA ASP A 464 -34.68 -18.69 11.44
C ASP A 464 -35.48 -17.45 11.01
N ALA A 465 -35.54 -17.21 9.70
CA ALA A 465 -36.29 -16.07 9.16
C ALA A 465 -37.78 -16.12 9.52
N GLN A 466 -38.39 -17.30 9.56
CA GLN A 466 -39.83 -17.46 9.79
C GLN A 466 -40.19 -17.08 11.23
N PHE A 467 -39.45 -17.57 12.21
CA PHE A 467 -39.65 -17.21 13.62
C PHE A 467 -39.44 -15.71 13.83
N ARG A 468 -38.35 -15.15 13.27
CA ARG A 468 -38.03 -13.73 13.43
C ARG A 468 -39.10 -12.84 12.82
N GLU A 469 -39.54 -13.11 11.60
CA GLU A 469 -40.59 -12.33 10.93
C GLU A 469 -41.91 -12.43 11.71
N GLY A 470 -42.26 -13.61 12.23
CA GLY A 470 -43.44 -13.79 13.07
C GLY A 470 -43.36 -12.97 14.37
N LEU A 471 -42.24 -13.07 15.09
CA LEU A 471 -42.02 -12.33 16.33
C LEU A 471 -42.07 -10.81 16.12
N LEU A 472 -41.37 -10.31 15.09
CA LEU A 472 -41.30 -8.87 14.82
C LEU A 472 -42.63 -8.29 14.34
N ALA A 473 -43.49 -9.11 13.72
CA ALA A 473 -44.82 -8.68 13.30
C ALA A 473 -45.77 -8.40 14.47
N GLU A 474 -45.56 -9.05 15.62
CA GLU A 474 -46.35 -8.84 16.84
C GLU A 474 -45.92 -7.61 17.65
N ILE A 475 -44.76 -7.03 17.34
CA ILE A 475 -44.24 -5.84 18.03
C ILE A 475 -44.68 -4.59 17.27
N GLU A 476 -45.69 -3.90 17.79
CA GLU A 476 -46.13 -2.62 17.25
C GLU A 476 -45.04 -1.55 17.37
N ALA A 477 -44.82 -0.77 16.30
CA ALA A 477 -43.91 0.39 16.30
C ALA A 477 -42.49 0.09 16.82
N ILE A 478 -41.88 -1.00 16.37
CA ILE A 478 -40.54 -1.46 16.78
C ILE A 478 -39.45 -0.36 16.79
N GLU A 479 -39.49 0.58 15.85
CA GLU A 479 -38.55 1.71 15.81
C GLU A 479 -38.67 2.62 17.05
N ALA A 480 -39.89 2.83 17.56
CA ALA A 480 -40.14 3.68 18.72
C ALA A 480 -39.77 2.98 20.04
N GLU A 481 -39.86 1.65 20.09
CA GLU A 481 -39.49 0.84 21.26
C GLU A 481 -37.99 0.51 21.31
N THR A 482 -37.26 0.72 20.21
CA THR A 482 -35.82 0.47 20.15
C THR A 482 -35.05 1.50 20.99
N VAL A 483 -34.61 1.07 22.18
CA VAL A 483 -33.91 1.92 23.15
C VAL A 483 -32.41 2.09 22.88
N GLY A 484 -31.84 1.30 21.98
CA GLY A 484 -30.42 1.36 21.68
C GLY A 484 -30.05 0.60 20.42
N VAL A 485 -28.96 1.02 19.78
CA VAL A 485 -28.41 0.36 18.58
C VAL A 485 -26.98 -0.06 18.90
N LEU A 486 -26.72 -1.36 18.79
CA LEU A 486 -25.37 -1.91 18.89
C LEU A 486 -24.82 -2.10 17.47
N MET A 487 -23.65 -1.53 17.19
CA MET A 487 -22.99 -1.66 15.90
C MET A 487 -21.72 -2.50 16.06
N ASN A 488 -21.72 -3.70 15.48
CA ASN A 488 -20.50 -4.46 15.28
C ASN A 488 -19.89 -4.06 13.93
N THR A 489 -19.02 -3.07 13.96
CA THR A 489 -18.37 -2.47 12.79
C THR A 489 -16.99 -1.96 13.18
N GLU A 490 -16.17 -1.67 12.18
CA GLU A 490 -14.90 -0.99 12.44
C GLU A 490 -15.14 0.48 12.82
N ASN A 491 -14.26 1.02 13.66
CA ASN A 491 -14.45 2.30 14.36
C ASN A 491 -14.75 3.47 13.43
N PHE A 492 -14.06 3.57 12.28
CA PHE A 492 -14.20 4.68 11.34
C PHE A 492 -15.60 4.72 10.72
N GLN A 493 -16.10 3.59 10.20
CA GLN A 493 -17.43 3.51 9.60
C GLN A 493 -18.54 3.56 10.64
N GLY A 494 -18.35 2.94 11.81
CA GLY A 494 -19.31 3.03 12.92
C GLY A 494 -19.54 4.47 13.36
N LEU A 495 -18.45 5.22 13.57
CA LEU A 495 -18.54 6.64 13.91
C LEU A 495 -19.25 7.44 12.82
N SER A 496 -18.95 7.19 11.53
CA SER A 496 -19.60 7.90 10.41
C SER A 496 -21.08 7.58 10.21
N LEU A 497 -21.58 6.50 10.81
CA LEU A 497 -22.98 6.12 10.74
C LEU A 497 -23.80 6.74 11.89
N VAL A 498 -23.12 7.05 13.01
CA VAL A 498 -23.70 7.67 14.21
C VAL A 498 -23.59 9.21 14.17
N PHE A 499 -22.51 9.75 13.60
CA PHE A 499 -22.20 11.17 13.49
C PHE A 499 -22.10 11.59 12.03
#